data_AF-A0A6I5CPB6-F1
#
_entry.id   AF-A0A6I5CPB6-F1
#
_cell.length_a   1.000
_cell.length_b   1.000
_cell.length_c   1.000
_cell.angle_alpha   90.00
_cell.angle_beta   90.00
_cell.angle_gamma   90.00
#
_symmetry.space_group_name_H-M   'P 1'
#
loop_
_entity.id
_entity.type
_entity.pdbx_description
1 polymer ?
#
loop_
_entity_poly.entity_id
_entity_poly.type
_entity_poly.pdbx_seq_one_letter_code
_entity_poly.pdbx_strand_id
1 'polypeptide(L)'
;GEAVQGVRCLVVAADRAAAAGDYATATALYTRAVAEDPRATSRVRTAGRLARTAQLARAGDHVVAAVRRVLDEDDPPPRLRGEIRLHLSVVLRNQSGGALDSLNEVARAIPDLETSDPQTAARAMAVAAIPSIKGWSVERHRSWLRRG
;
A
#
# COMPACT_ATOMS: atom_id res chain seq x y z
N GLY A 1 6.74 27.73 -0.60
CA GLY A 1 7.56 27.63 0.63
C GLY A 1 8.62 26.59 0.44
N GLU A 2 9.78 26.78 1.04
CA GLU A 2 10.99 25.95 0.88
C GLU A 2 10.75 24.47 1.21
N ALA A 3 9.97 24.17 2.25
CA ALA A 3 9.62 22.79 2.62
C ALA A 3 8.95 22.00 1.48
N VAL A 4 8.08 22.66 0.71
CA VAL A 4 7.37 22.07 -0.43
C VAL A 4 8.32 21.72 -1.56
N GLN A 5 9.30 22.60 -1.78
CA GLN A 5 10.33 22.38 -2.80
C GLN A 5 11.27 21.26 -2.37
N GLY A 6 11.63 21.19 -1.08
CA GLY A 6 12.41 20.09 -0.52
C GLY A 6 11.75 18.73 -0.72
N VAL A 7 10.46 18.62 -0.39
CA VAL A 7 9.67 17.40 -0.63
C VAL A 7 9.61 17.04 -2.12
N ARG A 8 9.41 18.03 -3.01
CA ARG A 8 9.41 17.77 -4.45
C ARG A 8 10.76 17.21 -4.91
N CYS A 9 11.88 17.73 -4.40
CA CYS A 9 13.21 17.22 -4.70
C CYS A 9 13.38 15.77 -4.20
N LEU A 10 12.90 15.45 -2.99
CA LEU A 10 12.91 14.08 -2.46
C LEU A 10 12.15 13.11 -3.36
N VAL A 11 10.94 13.50 -3.78
CA VAL A 11 10.11 12.69 -4.67
C VAL A 11 10.79 12.46 -6.01
N VAL A 12 11.37 13.50 -6.63
CA VAL A 12 12.10 13.36 -7.91
C VAL A 12 13.34 12.48 -7.76
N ALA A 13 14.08 12.60 -6.65
CA ALA A 13 15.23 11.74 -6.39
C ALA A 13 14.80 10.28 -6.19
N ALA A 14 13.67 10.04 -5.49
CA ALA A 14 13.10 8.72 -5.33
C ALA A 14 12.63 8.11 -6.66
N ASP A 15 11.97 8.90 -7.52
CA ASP A 15 11.55 8.49 -8.86
C ASP A 15 12.79 8.03 -9.69
N ARG A 16 13.90 8.79 -9.62
CA ARG A 16 15.16 8.44 -10.31
C ARG A 16 15.81 7.18 -9.76
N ALA A 17 15.90 7.03 -8.44
CA ALA A 17 16.45 5.84 -7.81
C ALA A 17 15.64 4.59 -8.18
N ALA A 18 14.31 4.68 -8.17
CA ALA A 18 13.43 3.59 -8.58
C ALA A 18 13.61 3.21 -10.06
N ALA A 19 13.77 4.21 -10.95
CA ALA A 19 14.04 3.97 -12.36
C ALA A 19 15.40 3.29 -12.61
N ALA A 20 16.38 3.53 -11.75
CA ALA A 20 17.69 2.87 -11.79
C ALA A 20 17.71 1.49 -11.10
N GLY A 21 16.58 1.04 -10.53
CA GLY A 21 16.49 -0.22 -9.79
C GLY A 21 17.00 -0.16 -8.34
N ASP A 22 17.40 1.01 -7.85
CA ASP A 22 17.79 1.22 -6.46
C ASP A 22 16.53 1.44 -5.58
N TYR A 23 15.80 0.35 -5.36
CA TYR A 23 14.55 0.35 -4.61
C TYR A 23 14.73 0.63 -3.12
N ALA A 24 15.92 0.35 -2.56
CA ALA A 24 16.23 0.67 -1.17
C ALA A 24 16.30 2.19 -0.97
N THR A 25 17.08 2.88 -1.80
CA THR A 25 17.18 4.35 -1.77
C THR A 25 15.84 5.01 -2.11
N ALA A 26 15.13 4.51 -3.12
CA ALA A 26 13.82 5.03 -3.47
C ALA A 26 12.81 4.91 -2.31
N THR A 27 12.76 3.75 -1.64
CA THR A 27 11.88 3.52 -0.49
C THR A 27 12.19 4.49 0.66
N ALA A 28 13.48 4.70 0.97
CA ALA A 28 13.89 5.63 2.01
C ALA A 28 13.49 7.08 1.68
N LEU A 29 13.74 7.53 0.45
CA LEU A 29 13.42 8.89 -0.01
C LEU A 29 11.91 9.15 -0.05
N TYR A 30 11.10 8.20 -0.55
CA TYR A 30 9.65 8.32 -0.50
C TYR A 30 9.10 8.33 0.94
N THR A 31 9.66 7.52 1.84
CA THR A 31 9.25 7.50 3.25
C THR A 31 9.50 8.85 3.90
N ARG A 32 10.66 9.45 3.65
CA ARG A 32 11.00 10.79 4.10
C ARG A 32 10.05 11.85 3.50
N ALA A 33 9.78 11.78 2.21
CA ALA A 33 8.84 12.69 1.55
C ALA A 33 7.42 12.60 2.16
N VAL A 34 6.92 11.39 2.45
CA VAL A 34 5.62 11.20 3.13
C VAL A 34 5.61 11.80 4.54
N ALA A 35 6.73 11.70 5.27
CA ALA A 35 6.85 12.26 6.62
C ALA A 35 6.92 13.79 6.62
N GLU A 36 7.64 14.38 5.66
CA GLU A 36 7.91 15.83 5.62
C GLU A 36 6.85 16.64 4.85
N ASP A 37 6.06 16.02 3.98
CA ASP A 37 5.08 16.75 3.17
C ASP A 37 3.91 17.25 4.03
N PRO A 38 3.69 18.59 4.11
CA PRO A 38 2.57 19.13 4.88
C PRO A 38 1.20 18.87 4.21
N ARG A 39 1.15 18.47 2.93
CA ARG A 39 -0.11 18.33 2.19
C ARG A 39 -0.56 16.88 2.06
N ALA A 40 -1.73 16.58 2.64
CA ALA A 40 -2.39 15.27 2.57
C ALA A 40 -2.46 14.71 1.14
N THR A 41 -2.95 15.48 0.17
CA THR A 41 -3.08 15.03 -1.23
C THR A 41 -1.76 14.60 -1.87
N SER A 42 -0.65 15.22 -1.48
CA SER A 42 0.67 14.89 -2.00
C SER A 42 1.29 13.72 -1.23
N ARG A 43 1.05 13.62 0.09
CA ARG A 43 1.35 12.42 0.88
C ARG A 43 0.68 11.17 0.32
N VAL A 44 -0.61 11.22 0.01
CA VAL A 44 -1.37 10.10 -0.59
C VAL A 44 -0.72 9.60 -1.88
N ARG A 45 -0.41 10.51 -2.82
CA ARG A 45 0.25 10.14 -4.09
C ARG A 45 1.64 9.56 -3.87
N THR A 46 2.38 10.08 -2.89
CA THR A 46 3.72 9.60 -2.56
C THR A 46 3.66 8.25 -1.83
N ALA A 47 2.67 8.01 -0.98
CA ALA A 47 2.45 6.74 -0.30
C ALA A 47 2.10 5.61 -1.29
N GLY A 48 1.35 5.90 -2.35
CA GLY A 48 1.13 4.93 -3.43
C GLY A 48 2.42 4.52 -4.15
N ARG A 49 3.32 5.49 -4.41
CA ARG A 49 4.64 5.19 -4.96
C ARG A 49 5.52 4.43 -3.97
N LEU A 50 5.53 4.86 -2.71
CA LEU A 50 6.24 4.19 -1.62
C LEU A 50 5.83 2.72 -1.51
N ALA A 51 4.53 2.45 -1.34
CA ALA A 51 4.00 1.11 -1.19
C ALA A 51 4.33 0.25 -2.42
N ARG A 52 4.21 0.82 -3.62
CA ARG A 52 4.56 0.11 -4.86
C ARG A 52 6.04 -0.29 -4.89
N THR A 53 6.94 0.66 -4.63
CA THR A 53 8.39 0.45 -4.65
C THR A 53 8.85 -0.48 -3.54
N ALA A 54 8.26 -0.38 -2.35
CA ALA A 54 8.58 -1.19 -1.19
C ALA A 54 8.33 -2.68 -1.39
N GLN A 55 7.51 -3.09 -2.37
CA GLN A 55 7.32 -4.51 -2.72
C GLN A 55 8.61 -5.17 -3.21
N LEU A 56 9.51 -4.40 -3.80
CA LEU A 56 10.76 -4.85 -4.42
C LEU A 56 11.98 -4.68 -3.49
N ALA A 57 11.76 -4.20 -2.26
CA ALA A 57 12.79 -4.02 -1.26
C ALA A 57 12.42 -4.76 0.04
N ARG A 58 13.39 -5.04 0.90
CA ARG A 58 13.10 -5.41 2.29
C ARG A 58 12.68 -4.16 3.06
N ALA A 59 11.40 -3.82 2.98
CA ALA A 59 10.84 -2.70 3.71
C ALA A 59 10.80 -2.99 5.22
N GLY A 60 11.36 -2.08 6.03
CA GLY A 60 11.26 -2.15 7.49
C GLY A 60 9.90 -1.65 8.00
N ASP A 61 9.62 -1.90 9.29
CA ASP A 61 8.33 -1.57 9.93
C ASP A 61 7.95 -0.09 9.82
N HIS A 62 8.94 0.80 9.80
CA HIS A 62 8.73 2.25 9.61
C HIS A 62 8.08 2.59 8.27
N VAL A 63 8.32 1.81 7.21
CA VAL A 63 7.68 1.99 5.89
C VAL A 63 6.21 1.62 5.97
N VAL A 64 5.89 0.48 6.60
CA VAL A 64 4.51 0.03 6.82
C VAL A 64 3.76 1.06 7.66
N ALA A 65 4.38 1.56 8.74
CA ALA A 65 3.80 2.59 9.59
C ALA A 65 3.51 3.89 8.83
N ALA A 66 4.44 4.34 7.97
CA ALA A 66 4.25 5.54 7.16
C ALA A 66 3.07 5.40 6.18
N VAL A 67 2.93 4.25 5.52
CA VAL A 67 1.81 3.99 4.59
C VAL A 67 0.48 3.89 5.34
N ARG A 68 0.43 3.17 6.48
CA ARG A 68 -0.77 3.06 7.32
C ARG A 68 -1.23 4.43 7.82
N ARG A 69 -0.30 5.27 8.30
CA ARG A 69 -0.59 6.64 8.72
C ARG A 69 -1.30 7.44 7.62
N VAL A 70 -0.83 7.37 6.39
CA VAL A 70 -1.50 8.06 5.26
C VAL A 70 -2.88 7.49 4.96
N LEU A 71 -3.06 6.16 5.03
CA LEU A 71 -4.37 5.53 4.87
C LEU A 71 -5.37 5.95 5.96
N ASP A 72 -4.89 6.23 7.17
CA ASP A 72 -5.71 6.54 8.35
C ASP A 72 -5.97 8.06 8.50
N GLU A 73 -4.99 8.91 8.18
CA GLU A 73 -5.05 10.36 8.45
C GLU A 73 -5.42 11.22 7.21
N ASP A 74 -5.12 10.77 6.00
CA ASP A 74 -5.15 11.63 4.80
C ASP A 74 -6.38 11.40 3.88
N ASP A 75 -7.32 10.55 4.31
CA ASP A 75 -8.54 10.14 3.59
C ASP A 75 -8.35 10.00 2.06
N PRO A 76 -7.53 9.03 1.60
CA PRO A 76 -7.31 8.85 0.17
C PRO A 76 -8.62 8.56 -0.56
N PRO A 77 -8.83 9.07 -1.80
CA PRO A 77 -9.97 8.68 -2.61
C PRO A 77 -10.07 7.15 -2.75
N PRO A 78 -11.28 6.55 -2.78
CA PRO A 78 -11.46 5.10 -2.72
C PRO A 78 -10.53 4.32 -3.65
N ARG A 79 -10.44 4.72 -4.92
CA ARG A 79 -9.54 4.10 -5.89
C ARG A 79 -8.08 4.02 -5.41
N LEU A 80 -7.52 5.15 -4.99
CA LEU A 80 -6.15 5.22 -4.52
C LEU A 80 -5.98 4.48 -3.19
N ARG A 81 -6.97 4.56 -2.30
CA ARG A 81 -6.96 3.83 -1.02
C ARG A 81 -6.88 2.32 -1.24
N GLY A 82 -7.71 1.78 -2.12
CA GLY A 82 -7.71 0.38 -2.50
C GLY A 82 -6.39 -0.05 -3.15
N GLU A 83 -5.88 0.74 -4.10
CA GLU A 83 -4.58 0.48 -4.75
C GLU A 83 -3.42 0.47 -3.73
N ILE A 84 -3.37 1.46 -2.82
CA ILE A 84 -2.33 1.54 -1.77
C ILE A 84 -2.40 0.32 -0.85
N ARG A 85 -3.60 -0.08 -0.41
CA ARG A 85 -3.80 -1.26 0.44
C ARG A 85 -3.34 -2.55 -0.24
N LEU A 86 -3.59 -2.71 -1.54
CA LEU A 86 -3.09 -3.87 -2.29
C LEU A 86 -1.56 -3.89 -2.37
N HIS A 87 -0.89 -2.76 -2.65
CA HIS A 87 0.57 -2.72 -2.61
C HIS A 87 1.12 -3.01 -1.22
N LEU A 88 0.50 -2.44 -0.18
CA LEU A 88 0.88 -2.68 1.22
C LEU A 88 0.71 -4.16 1.60
N SER A 89 -0.32 -4.84 1.09
CA SER A 89 -0.53 -6.25 1.34
C SER A 89 0.65 -7.11 0.86
N VAL A 90 1.27 -6.76 -0.26
CA VAL A 90 2.45 -7.47 -0.79
C VAL A 90 3.67 -7.18 0.06
N VAL A 91 3.86 -5.93 0.50
CA VAL A 91 4.94 -5.55 1.43
C VAL A 91 4.85 -6.39 2.72
N LEU A 92 3.66 -6.47 3.33
CA LEU A 92 3.41 -7.27 4.53
C LEU A 92 3.64 -8.77 4.29
N ARG A 93 3.26 -9.29 3.11
CA ARG A 93 3.46 -10.70 2.77
C ARG A 93 4.94 -11.08 2.71
N ASN A 94 5.80 -10.13 2.37
CA ASN A 94 7.25 -10.31 2.30
C ASN A 94 7.95 -10.20 3.66
N GLN A 95 7.23 -9.79 4.71
CA GLN A 95 7.74 -9.70 6.09
C GLN A 95 7.50 -11.01 6.85
N SER A 96 8.35 -11.28 7.84
CA SER A 96 8.17 -12.42 8.73
C SER A 96 6.90 -12.25 9.56
N GLY A 97 5.96 -13.20 9.46
CA GLY A 97 4.70 -13.16 10.19
C GLY A 97 3.62 -12.24 9.60
N GLY A 98 3.89 -11.51 8.52
CA GLY A 98 2.95 -10.52 7.95
C GLY A 98 1.82 -11.12 7.09
N ALA A 99 1.65 -12.44 7.06
CA ALA A 99 0.68 -13.09 6.17
C ALA A 99 -0.79 -12.78 6.51
N LEU A 100 -1.13 -12.73 7.80
CA LEU A 100 -2.50 -12.38 8.23
C LEU A 100 -2.79 -10.89 8.00
N ASP A 101 -1.82 -10.02 8.30
CA ASP A 101 -1.91 -8.59 8.05
C ASP A 101 -2.05 -8.27 6.56
N SER A 102 -1.28 -8.95 5.73
CA SER A 102 -1.41 -8.91 4.26
C SER A 102 -2.85 -9.22 3.82
N LEU A 103 -3.40 -10.34 4.29
CA LEU A 103 -4.75 -10.77 3.96
C LEU A 103 -5.82 -9.77 4.46
N ASN A 104 -5.61 -9.16 5.64
CA ASN A 104 -6.46 -8.09 6.16
C ASN A 104 -6.46 -6.85 5.26
N GLU A 105 -5.30 -6.44 4.73
CA GLU A 105 -5.23 -5.30 3.80
C GLU A 105 -5.92 -5.62 2.46
N VAL A 106 -5.78 -6.85 1.94
CA VAL A 106 -6.53 -7.29 0.74
C VAL A 106 -8.03 -7.14 0.97
N ALA A 107 -8.57 -7.65 2.09
CA ALA A 107 -10.00 -7.52 2.38
C ALA A 107 -10.47 -6.06 2.51
N ARG A 108 -9.66 -5.20 3.12
CA ARG A 108 -9.98 -3.77 3.27
C ARG A 108 -9.95 -3.02 1.94
N ALA A 109 -9.18 -3.47 0.96
CA ALA A 109 -9.12 -2.86 -0.36
C ALA A 109 -10.35 -3.15 -1.22
N ILE A 110 -11.05 -4.27 -1.00
CA ILE A 110 -12.12 -4.73 -1.90
C ILE A 110 -13.28 -3.72 -2.03
N PRO A 111 -13.89 -3.19 -0.94
CA PRO A 111 -15.02 -2.26 -1.07
C PRO A 111 -14.68 -0.99 -1.86
N ASP A 112 -13.45 -0.49 -1.69
CA ASP A 112 -12.93 0.67 -2.41
C ASP A 112 -12.81 0.39 -3.92
N LEU A 113 -12.35 -0.81 -4.26
CA LEU A 113 -12.10 -1.22 -5.64
C LEU A 113 -13.36 -1.69 -6.36
N GLU A 114 -14.36 -2.25 -5.68
CA GLU A 114 -15.61 -2.71 -6.30
C GLU A 114 -16.28 -1.61 -7.12
N THR A 115 -16.18 -0.35 -6.67
CA THR A 115 -16.74 0.80 -7.40
C THR A 115 -15.77 1.34 -8.46
N SER A 116 -14.47 1.40 -8.17
CA SER A 116 -13.50 2.13 -9.01
C SER A 116 -12.72 1.28 -10.01
N ASP A 117 -12.56 -0.03 -9.73
CA ASP A 117 -11.84 -1.02 -10.53
C ASP A 117 -12.36 -2.45 -10.21
N PRO A 118 -13.53 -2.82 -10.75
CA PRO A 118 -14.18 -4.10 -10.45
C PRO A 118 -13.34 -5.32 -10.79
N GLN A 119 -12.48 -5.24 -11.82
CA GLN A 119 -11.64 -6.35 -12.24
C GLN A 119 -10.56 -6.64 -11.18
N THR A 120 -9.93 -5.60 -10.64
CA THR A 120 -8.95 -5.75 -9.55
C THR A 120 -9.64 -6.19 -8.26
N ALA A 121 -10.86 -5.71 -7.98
CA ALA A 121 -11.66 -6.18 -6.85
C ALA A 121 -11.94 -7.69 -6.92
N ALA A 122 -12.34 -8.21 -8.09
CA ALA A 122 -12.57 -9.65 -8.27
C ALA A 122 -11.31 -10.48 -8.01
N ARG A 123 -10.14 -10.01 -8.46
CA ARG A 123 -8.85 -10.67 -8.16
C ARG A 123 -8.53 -10.64 -6.67
N ALA A 124 -8.77 -9.52 -5.99
CA ALA A 124 -8.58 -9.42 -4.55
C ALA A 124 -9.54 -10.35 -3.78
N MET A 125 -10.80 -10.49 -4.21
CA MET A 125 -11.75 -11.46 -3.67
C MET A 125 -11.27 -12.90 -3.84
N ALA A 126 -10.74 -13.25 -5.02
CA ALA A 126 -10.18 -14.58 -5.26
C ALA A 126 -9.01 -14.89 -4.32
N VAL A 127 -8.10 -13.93 -4.10
CA VAL A 127 -7.01 -14.06 -3.11
C VAL A 127 -7.57 -14.26 -1.69
N ALA A 128 -8.57 -13.46 -1.32
CA ALA A 128 -9.20 -13.52 0.00
C ALA A 128 -10.00 -14.81 0.24
N ALA A 129 -10.47 -15.47 -0.81
CA ALA A 129 -11.25 -16.71 -0.73
C ALA A 129 -10.38 -17.96 -0.44
N ILE A 130 -9.06 -17.91 -0.67
CA ILE A 130 -8.18 -19.08 -0.48
C ILE A 130 -7.82 -19.23 1.01
N PRO A 131 -8.22 -20.33 1.68
CA PRO A 131 -7.94 -20.55 3.10
C PRO A 131 -6.53 -21.07 3.34
N SER A 132 -5.52 -20.27 3.01
CA SER A 132 -4.10 -20.65 3.08
C SER A 132 -3.37 -20.17 4.34
N ILE A 133 -3.95 -19.20 5.06
CA ILE A 133 -3.34 -18.53 6.22
C ILE A 133 -4.22 -18.74 7.46
N LYS A 134 -3.61 -19.13 8.58
CA LYS A 134 -4.31 -19.20 9.88
C LYS A 134 -4.69 -17.79 10.35
N GLY A 135 -5.89 -17.63 10.92
CA GLY A 135 -6.33 -16.39 11.56
C GLY A 135 -7.68 -15.86 11.08
N TRP A 136 -8.18 -16.31 9.92
CA TRP A 136 -9.58 -16.10 9.51
C TRP A 136 -10.40 -17.37 9.67
N SER A 137 -11.71 -17.21 9.89
CA SER A 137 -12.64 -18.33 9.84
C SER A 137 -12.89 -18.77 8.39
N VAL A 138 -13.20 -20.05 8.20
CA VAL A 138 -13.61 -20.58 6.88
C VAL A 138 -14.83 -19.83 6.33
N GLU A 139 -15.75 -19.39 7.19
CA GLU A 139 -16.93 -18.64 6.75
C GLU A 139 -16.57 -17.30 6.11
N ARG A 140 -15.53 -16.63 6.63
CA ARG A 140 -15.04 -15.39 6.02
C ARG A 140 -14.51 -15.64 4.61
N HIS A 141 -13.75 -16.72 4.40
CA HIS A 141 -13.29 -17.12 3.07
C HIS A 141 -14.46 -17.44 2.11
N ARG A 142 -15.46 -18.19 2.59
CA ARG A 142 -16.67 -18.51 1.80
C ARG A 142 -17.46 -17.27 1.38
N SER A 143 -17.52 -16.26 2.23
CA SER A 143 -18.22 -15.01 1.91
C SER A 143 -17.63 -14.31 0.67
N TRP A 144 -16.31 -14.35 0.51
CA TRP A 144 -15.62 -13.81 -0.65
C TRP A 144 -15.82 -14.67 -1.90
N LEU A 145 -15.77 -15.99 -1.74
CA LEU A 145 -16.06 -16.93 -2.85
C LEU A 145 -17.47 -16.74 -3.43
N ARG A 146 -18.45 -16.35 -2.62
CA ARG A 146 -19.82 -16.08 -3.10
C ARG A 146 -19.98 -14.73 -3.81
N ARG A 147 -19.02 -13.80 -3.65
CA ARG A 147 -19.08 -12.44 -4.18
C ARG A 147 -18.23 -12.23 -5.43
N GLY A 148 -17.17 -13.02 -5.60
CA GLY A 148 -16.31 -13.02 -6.79
C GLY A 148 -16.87 -13.92 -7.90
#